data_AF-A0A3C2AYF2-F1
#
_entry.id   AF-A0A3C2AYF2-F1
#
_cell.length_a   1.000
_cell.length_b   1.000
_cell.length_c   1.000
_cell.angle_alpha   90.00
_cell.angle_beta   90.00
_cell.angle_gamma   90.00
#
_symmetry.space_group_name_H-M   'P 1'
#
loop_
_entity.id
_entity.type
_entity.pdbx_description
1 polymer ?
#
loop_
_entity_poly.entity_id
_entity_poly.type
_entity_poly.pdbx_seq_one_letter_code
_entity_poly.pdbx_strand_id
1 'polypeptide(L)' 'FDEVMTSRLHPGGAQARFGVLPDMTTLGKYLAGGMTFGAFGGRRSV' A
#
# COMPACT_ATOMS: atom_id res chain seq x y z
N PHE A 1 -1.58 -5.07 -5.85
CA PHE A 1 -2.68 -4.22 -5.38
C PHE A 1 -2.16 -2.79 -5.33
N ASP A 2 -2.77 -1.89 -6.09
CA ASP A 2 -2.33 -0.49 -6.08
C ASP A 2 -2.97 0.22 -4.89
N GLU A 3 -2.15 0.49 -3.87
CA GLU A 3 -2.55 1.22 -2.66
C GLU A 3 -1.94 2.61 -2.59
N VAL A 4 -1.48 3.16 -3.71
CA VAL A 4 -0.90 4.51 -3.74
C VAL A 4 -1.90 5.56 -3.24
N MET A 5 -3.21 5.37 -3.49
CA MET A 5 -4.28 6.19 -2.90
C MET A 5 -4.98 5.52 -1.73
N THR A 6 -5.31 4.23 -1.86
CA THR A 6 -6.24 3.54 -0.96
C THR A 6 -5.63 3.18 0.39
N SER A 7 -4.29 3.25 0.52
CA SER A 7 -3.57 3.05 1.79
C SER A 7 -4.03 3.97 2.92
N ARG A 8 -4.62 5.12 2.59
CA ARG A 8 -5.12 6.08 3.59
C ARG A 8 -6.51 5.79 4.15
N LEU A 9 -7.23 4.82 3.58
CA LEU A 9 -8.65 4.59 3.89
C LEU A 9 -8.87 3.83 5.22
N HIS A 10 -7.79 3.31 5.81
CA HIS A 10 -7.78 2.56 7.06
C HIS A 10 -6.31 2.49 7.56
N PRO A 11 -6.03 2.31 8.88
CA PRO A 11 -4.65 2.19 9.37
C PRO A 11 -3.80 1.09 8.68
N GLY A 12 -4.44 0.06 8.12
CA GLY A 12 -3.80 -0.99 7.32
C GLY A 12 -4.12 -0.94 5.82
N GLY A 13 -4.60 0.18 5.30
CA GLY A 13 -5.03 0.33 3.90
C GLY A 13 -6.32 -0.40 3.55
N ALA A 14 -6.69 -0.36 2.28
CA ALA A 14 -7.90 -1.02 1.77
C ALA A 14 -7.81 -2.54 1.92
N GLN A 15 -6.62 -3.12 1.77
CA GLN A 15 -6.36 -4.55 1.98
C GLN A 15 -6.83 -5.01 3.36
N ALA A 16 -6.52 -4.26 4.43
CA ALA A 16 -6.98 -4.60 5.78
C ALA A 16 -8.49 -4.33 5.97
N ARG A 17 -9.00 -3.23 5.40
CA ARG A 17 -10.43 -2.88 5.50
C ARG A 17 -11.34 -3.94 4.87
N PHE A 18 -10.92 -4.53 3.76
CA PHE A 18 -11.72 -5.48 2.99
C PHE A 18 -11.26 -6.94 3.12
N GLY A 19 -10.26 -7.22 3.98
CA GLY A 19 -9.76 -8.57 4.18
C GLY A 19 -9.10 -9.19 2.93
N VAL A 20 -8.50 -8.37 2.07
CA VAL A 20 -7.82 -8.80 0.86
C VAL A 20 -6.33 -9.00 1.17
N LEU A 21 -5.77 -10.14 0.79
CA LEU A 21 -4.34 -10.43 0.95
C LEU A 21 -3.66 -10.51 -0.41
N PRO A 22 -3.13 -9.40 -0.94
CA PRO A 22 -2.46 -9.41 -2.23
C PRO A 22 -1.06 -10.02 -2.16
N ASP A 23 -0.54 -10.51 -3.29
CA ASP A 23 0.83 -10.99 -3.39
C ASP A 23 1.84 -9.83 -3.38
N MET A 24 1.50 -8.73 -4.05
CA MET A 24 2.26 -7.49 -4.07
C MET A 24 1.36 -6.28 -3.82
N THR A 25 1.91 -5.25 -3.18
CA THR A 25 1.29 -3.95 -2.96
C THR A 25 2.23 -2.83 -3.43
N THR A 26 1.70 -1.80 -4.08
CA THR A 26 2.42 -0.56 -4.39
C THR A 26 1.92 0.59 -3.52
N LEU A 27 2.84 1.47 -3.11
CA LEU A 27 2.61 2.59 -2.20
C LEU A 27 3.28 3.86 -2.73
N GLY A 28 2.78 5.02 -2.30
CA GLY A 28 3.33 6.30 -2.71
C GLY A 28 2.59 7.49 -2.10
N LYS A 29 2.64 8.63 -2.80
CA LYS A 29 1.93 9.86 -2.42
C LYS A 29 2.27 10.31 -0.98
N TYR A 30 1.29 10.26 -0.09
CA TYR A 30 1.40 10.90 1.22
C TYR A 30 2.32 10.16 2.18
N LEU A 31 2.71 8.91 1.87
CA LEU A 31 3.56 8.11 2.75
C LEU A 31 4.94 8.74 3.01
N ALA A 32 5.43 9.61 2.12
CA ALA A 32 6.68 10.35 2.31
C ALA A 32 6.48 11.80 2.75
N GLY A 33 5.31 12.16 3.26
CA GLY A 33 5.08 13.49 3.83
C GLY A 33 5.21 14.65 2.84
N GLY A 34 4.96 14.42 1.54
CA GLY A 34 5.03 15.44 0.49
C GLY A 34 6.31 15.42 -0.35
N MET A 35 7.28 14.55 -0.02
CA MET A 35 8.46 14.32 -0.84
C MET A 35 8.19 13.33 -1.99
N THR A 36 9.04 13.33 -3.02
CA THR A 36 8.98 12.34 -4.10
C THR A 36 9.24 10.93 -3.56
N PHE A 37 8.29 10.01 -3.79
CA PHE A 37 8.36 8.66 -3.23
C PHE A 37 7.48 7.66 -3.97
N GLY A 38 7.97 6.42 -4.03
CA GLY A 38 7.21 5.23 -4.38
C GLY A 38 7.85 4.01 -3.72
N ALA A 39 7.04 3.01 -3.42
CA ALA A 39 7.50 1.73 -2.91
C ALA A 39 6.62 0.60 -3.45
N PHE A 40 7.19 -0.61 -3.50
CA PHE A 40 6.47 -1.83 -3.78
C PHE A 40 7.00 -2.93 -2.87
N GLY A 41 6.16 -3.92 -2.57
CA GLY A 41 6.56 -5.03 -1.71
C GLY A 41 5.48 -6.09 -1.60
N GLY A 42 5.85 -7.23 -1.04
CA GLY A 42 5.01 -8.40 -0.91
C GLY A 42 5.60 -9.38 0.10
N ARG A 43 5.01 -10.58 0.18
CA ARG A 43 5.62 -11.67 0.97
C ARG A 43 6.99 -12.01 0.37
N ARG A 44 7.97 -12.37 1.21
CA ARG A 44 9.34 -12.68 0.76
C ARG A 44 9.44 -13.82 -0.27
N SER A 45 8.47 -14.72 -0.29
CA SER A 45 8.41 -15.84 -1.24
C SER A 45 7.91 -15.47 -2.63
N VAL A 46 7.38 -14.26 -2.79
CA VAL A 46 6.95 -13.68 -4.07
C VAL A 46 8.16 -13.05 -4.73
#